data_AF-A0A2D6NBZ8-F1
#
_entry.id   AF-A0A2D6NBZ8-F1
#
_cell.length_a   1.000
_cell.length_b   1.000
_cell.length_c   1.000
_cell.angle_alpha   90.00
_cell.angle_beta   90.00
_cell.angle_gamma   90.00
#
_symmetry.space_group_name_H-M   'P 1'
#
loop_
_entity.id
_entity.type
_entity.pdbx_description
1 polymer ?
#
loop_
_entity_poly.entity_id
_entity_poly.type
_entity_poly.pdbx_seq_one_letter_code
_entity_poly.pdbx_strand_id
1 'polypeptide(L)'
;MKIIAGIDYWENRDNLIEEVRQGKLTLIDLPSPNNHCYFCSEHIEGGMILLARNFVDDNDRKHIERYCSCRSCFREIKAGDSFLAPLRDN
;
A
#
# COMPACT_ATOMS: atom_id res chain seq x y z
N MET A 1 15.24 15.50 -3.79
CA MET A 1 15.74 14.68 -2.67
C MET A 1 15.20 13.27 -2.90
N LYS A 2 16.04 12.33 -3.36
CA LYS A 2 15.59 10.95 -3.64
C LYS A 2 15.49 10.21 -2.30
N ILE A 3 14.30 9.69 -1.98
CA ILE A 3 14.13 8.80 -0.84
C ILE A 3 14.79 7.48 -1.23
N ILE A 4 15.98 7.19 -0.68
CA ILE A 4 16.58 5.86 -0.76
C ILE A 4 15.74 4.99 0.17
N ALA A 5 14.70 4.38 -0.37
CA ALA A 5 13.90 3.42 0.36
C ALA A 5 14.75 2.14 0.52
N GLY A 6 15.04 1.74 1.75
CA GLY A 6 15.81 0.53 2.04
C GLY A 6 15.15 -0.73 1.45
N ILE A 7 15.92 -1.82 1.33
CA ILE A 7 15.46 -3.11 0.79
C ILE A 7 14.14 -3.56 1.45
N ASP A 8 14.02 -3.38 2.76
CA ASP A 8 12.83 -3.72 3.57
C ASP A 8 11.54 -3.01 3.11
N TYR A 9 11.64 -1.79 2.58
CA TYR A 9 10.47 -1.07 2.07
C TYR A 9 9.91 -1.76 0.81
N TRP A 10 10.79 -2.15 -0.10
CA TRP A 10 10.39 -2.74 -1.37
C TRP A 10 9.82 -4.15 -1.18
N GLU A 11 10.39 -4.94 -0.28
CA GLU A 11 9.83 -6.26 0.07
C GLU A 11 8.46 -6.12 0.72
N ASN A 12 8.29 -5.19 1.67
CA ASN A 12 6.98 -4.99 2.31
C ASN A 12 5.93 -4.48 1.31
N ARG A 13 6.35 -3.64 0.35
CA ARG A 13 5.49 -3.14 -0.72
C ARG A 13 5.02 -4.25 -1.66
N ASP A 14 5.92 -5.14 -2.09
CA ASP A 14 5.58 -6.27 -2.96
C ASP A 14 4.65 -7.26 -2.24
N ASN A 15 4.91 -7.55 -0.96
CA ASN A 15 4.02 -8.37 -0.13
C ASN A 15 2.62 -7.74 0.01
N LEU A 16 2.54 -6.42 0.22
CA LEU A 16 1.27 -5.72 0.35
C LEU A 16 0.47 -5.75 -0.97
N ILE A 17 1.13 -5.65 -2.12
CA ILE A 17 0.50 -5.79 -3.45
C ILE A 17 -0.17 -7.16 -3.58
N GLU A 18 0.54 -8.22 -3.22
CA GLU A 18 0.02 -9.59 -3.29
C GLU A 18 -1.15 -9.82 -2.32
N GLU A 19 -1.09 -9.27 -1.12
CA GLU A 19 -2.20 -9.36 -0.16
C GLU A 19 -3.46 -8.61 -0.63
N VAL A 20 -3.30 -7.46 -1.30
CA VAL A 20 -4.41 -6.74 -1.93
C VAL A 20 -5.05 -7.60 -3.03
N ARG A 21 -4.23 -8.23 -3.87
CA ARG A 21 -4.69 -9.12 -4.95
C ARG A 21 -5.45 -10.32 -4.39
N GLN A 22 -4.92 -10.93 -3.34
CA GLN A 22 -5.51 -12.07 -2.64
C GLN A 22 -6.74 -11.71 -1.79
N GLY A 23 -7.04 -10.41 -1.60
CA GLY A 23 -8.16 -9.96 -0.78
C GLY A 23 -7.98 -10.24 0.72
N LYS A 24 -6.74 -10.31 1.20
CA LYS A 24 -6.41 -10.57 2.61
C LYS A 24 -6.54 -9.35 3.50
N LEU A 25 -6.59 -8.15 2.91
CA LEU A 25 -6.65 -6.88 3.62
C LEU A 25 -8.09 -6.40 3.79
N THR A 26 -8.36 -5.75 4.91
CA THR A 26 -9.58 -4.96 5.09
C THR A 26 -9.44 -3.65 4.30
N LEU A 27 -10.48 -3.30 3.56
CA LEU A 27 -10.50 -2.12 2.69
C LEU A 27 -11.53 -1.12 3.20
N ILE A 28 -11.14 0.15 3.34
CA ILE A 28 -12.04 1.24 3.75
C ILE A 28 -11.90 2.39 2.73
N ASP A 29 -13.00 2.72 2.06
CA ASP A 29 -13.06 3.87 1.16
C ASP A 29 -13.30 5.15 1.99
N LEU A 30 -12.41 6.14 1.85
CA LEU A 30 -12.44 7.38 2.61
C LEU A 30 -12.48 8.58 1.65
N PRO A 31 -13.40 9.54 1.84
CA PRO A 31 -13.53 10.69 0.95
C PRO A 31 -12.39 11.72 1.12
N SER A 32 -11.57 11.61 2.18
CA SER A 32 -10.59 12.63 2.56
C SER A 32 -9.25 12.50 1.80
N PRO A 33 -8.81 13.54 1.06
CA PRO A 33 -7.59 13.53 0.26
C PRO A 33 -6.41 14.22 0.97
N ASN A 34 -5.92 13.68 2.09
CA ASN A 34 -4.86 14.36 2.87
C ASN A 34 -3.69 13.46 3.26
N ASN A 35 -3.41 12.44 2.45
CA ASN A 35 -2.31 11.49 2.63
C ASN A 35 -1.57 11.27 1.32
N HIS A 36 -0.37 10.71 1.40
CA HIS A 36 0.36 10.22 0.23
C HIS A 36 0.03 8.75 0.00
N CYS A 37 -0.03 8.35 -1.27
CA CYS A 37 -0.18 6.96 -1.66
C CYS A 37 1.09 6.20 -1.28
N TYR A 38 0.92 5.09 -0.55
CA TYR A 38 2.03 4.23 -0.15
C TYR A 38 2.80 3.64 -1.33
N PHE A 39 2.12 3.42 -2.47
CA PHE A 39 2.71 2.71 -3.60
C PHE A 39 3.41 3.59 -4.64
N CYS A 40 2.86 4.76 -4.96
CA CYS A 40 3.45 5.70 -5.91
C CYS A 40 4.09 6.93 -5.25
N SER A 41 3.93 7.08 -3.93
CA SER A 41 4.42 8.23 -3.15
C SER A 41 3.80 9.59 -3.53
N GLU A 42 2.84 9.62 -4.44
CA GLU A 42 2.14 10.85 -4.84
C GLU A 42 1.09 11.26 -3.81
N HIS A 43 0.80 12.57 -3.75
CA HIS A 43 -0.27 13.11 -2.93
C HIS A 43 -1.64 12.66 -3.45
N ILE A 44 -2.53 12.21 -2.56
CA ILE A 44 -3.86 11.74 -2.95
C ILE A 44 -4.81 12.93 -2.98
N GLU A 45 -5.18 13.40 -4.17
CA GLU A 45 -6.09 14.55 -4.33
C GLU A 45 -7.58 14.18 -4.36
N GLY A 46 -7.90 12.92 -4.64
CA GLY A 46 -9.28 12.40 -4.69
C GLY A 46 -9.39 11.14 -3.82
N GLY A 47 -10.49 11.02 -3.08
CA GLY A 47 -10.71 10.04 -1.98
C GLY A 47 -9.89 8.75 -2.02
N MET A 48 -9.33 8.39 -0.87
CA MET A 48 -8.34 7.33 -0.70
C MET A 48 -8.95 5.98 -0.31
N ILE A 49 -8.19 4.92 -0.51
CA ILE A 49 -8.48 3.58 -0.02
C ILE A 49 -7.50 3.25 1.09
N LEU A 50 -8.01 3.06 2.31
CA LEU A 50 -7.21 2.62 3.45
C LEU A 50 -7.15 1.09 3.48
N LEU A 51 -5.94 0.57 3.40
CA LEU A 51 -5.63 -0.85 3.48
C LEU A 51 -5.24 -1.17 4.93
N ALA A 52 -5.96 -2.07 5.58
CA ALA A 52 -5.65 -2.49 6.95
C ALA A 52 -5.24 -3.97 6.99
N ARG A 53 -4.02 -4.23 7.50
CA ARG A 53 -3.46 -5.57 7.72
C ARG A 53 -3.53 -5.89 9.21
N ASN A 54 -4.11 -7.04 9.55
CA ASN A 54 -4.12 -7.56 10.91
C ASN A 54 -3.10 -8.68 11.03
N PHE A 55 -2.24 -8.64 12.04
CA PHE A 55 -1.30 -9.72 12.34
C PHE A 55 -1.15 -9.89 13.86
N VAL A 56 -0.56 -11.01 14.25
CA VAL A 56 -0.26 -11.35 15.63
C VAL A 56 1.27 -11.41 15.77
N ASP A 57 1.84 -10.74 16.76
CA ASP A 57 3.28 -10.82 17.03
C ASP A 57 3.64 -12.08 17.84
N ASP A 58 4.93 -12.28 18.08
CA ASP A 58 5.45 -13.42 18.84
C ASP A 58 4.97 -13.48 20.30
N ASN A 59 4.31 -12.43 20.81
CA ASN A 59 3.74 -12.35 22.15
C ASN A 59 2.21 -12.48 22.15
N ASP A 60 1.62 -13.04 21.09
CA ASP A 60 0.16 -13.17 20.89
C ASP A 60 -0.59 -11.82 20.88
N ARG A 61 0.10 -10.70 20.63
CA ARG A 61 -0.54 -9.38 20.57
C ARG A 61 -1.05 -9.10 19.18
N LYS A 62 -2.31 -8.66 19.10
CA LYS A 62 -2.96 -8.27 17.84
C LYS A 62 -2.51 -6.87 17.45
N HIS A 63 -1.99 -6.73 16.23
CA HIS A 63 -1.55 -5.48 15.64
C HIS A 63 -2.36 -5.14 14.38
N ILE A 64 -2.49 -3.85 14.10
CA ILE A 64 -3.16 -3.34 12.90
C ILE A 64 -2.26 -2.33 12.20
N GLU A 65 -1.73 -2.72 11.05
CA GLU A 65 -1.01 -1.85 10.13
C GLU A 65 -1.98 -1.20 9.14
N ARG A 66 -1.74 0.07 8.78
CA ARG A 66 -2.60 0.85 7.90
C ARG A 66 -1.79 1.52 6.81
N TYR A 67 -2.22 1.38 5.56
CA TYR A 67 -1.57 1.96 4.39
C TYR A 67 -2.58 2.72 3.55
N CYS A 68 -2.23 3.92 3.09
CA CYS A 68 -3.08 4.70 2.19
C CYS A 68 -2.76 4.35 0.74
N SER A 69 -3.78 4.16 -0.09
CA SER A 69 -3.63 3.96 -1.54
C SER A 69 -4.53 4.93 -2.30
N CYS A 70 -4.01 5.54 -3.36
CA CYS A 70 -4.85 6.25 -4.31
C CYS A 70 -5.69 5.23 -5.12
N ARG A 71 -6.80 5.69 -5.70
CA ARG A 71 -7.70 4.81 -6.45
C ARG A 71 -7.05 4.21 -7.71
N SER A 72 -6.14 4.93 -8.36
CA SER A 72 -5.42 4.43 -9.54
C SER A 72 -4.54 3.24 -9.17
N CYS A 73 -3.62 3.40 -8.21
CA CYS A 73 -2.75 2.30 -7.77
C CYS A 73 -3.56 1.10 -7.27
N PHE A 74 -4.61 1.32 -6.48
CA PHE A 74 -5.45 0.22 -6.01
C PHE A 74 -6.10 -0.56 -7.17
N ARG A 75 -6.64 0.14 -8.17
CA ARG A 75 -7.27 -0.50 -9.35
C ARG A 75 -6.26 -1.29 -10.17
N GLU A 76 -5.09 -0.73 -10.43
CA GLU A 76 -4.01 -1.39 -11.18
C GLU A 76 -3.53 -2.66 -10.46
N ILE A 77 -3.28 -2.56 -9.15
CA ILE A 77 -2.90 -3.71 -8.31
C ILE A 77 -3.96 -4.81 -8.39
N LYS A 78 -5.25 -4.44 -8.26
CA LYS A 78 -6.39 -5.37 -8.34
C LYS A 78 -6.57 -5.99 -9.72
N ALA A 79 -6.31 -5.24 -10.79
CA ALA A 79 -6.43 -5.72 -12.16
C ALA A 79 -5.36 -6.79 -12.49
N GLY A 80 -4.27 -6.83 -11.74
CA GLY A 80 -3.15 -7.74 -12.02
C GLY A 80 -2.28 -7.26 -13.19
N ASP A 81 -2.57 -6.07 -13.74
CA ASP A 81 -1.73 -5.42 -14.72
C ASP A 81 -0.35 -5.16 -14.13
N SER A 82 0.66 -5.05 -14.99
CA SER A 82 2.04 -4.75 -14.60
C SER A 82 2.08 -3.41 -13.88
N PHE A 83 1.94 -3.43 -12.56
CA PHE A 83 1.97 -2.25 -11.71
C PHE A 83 3.33 -1.56 -11.93
N LEU A 84 3.33 -0.48 -12.71
CA LEU A 84 4.52 0.31 -13.02
C LEU A 84 4.87 1.13 -11.77
N ALA A 85 5.50 0.45 -10.81
CA ALA A 85 6.14 1.09 -9.69
C ALA A 85 7.11 2.18 -10.16
N PRO A 86 7.29 3.28 -9.41
CA PRO A 86 8.42 4.17 -9.67
C PRO A 86 9.70 3.33 -9.69
N LEU A 87 10.53 3.56 -10.72
CA LEU A 87 11.73 2.78 -11.03
C LEU A 87 12.54 2.54 -9.74
N ARG A 88 12.80 1.26 -9.42
CA ARG A 88 13.79 0.89 -8.42
C ARG A 88 15.14 1.45 -8.90
N ASP A 89 15.67 2.45 -8.20
CA ASP A 89 17.08 2.81 -8.35
C ASP A 89 17.87 1.65 -7.73
N ASN A 90 18.51 0.81 -8.56
CA ASN A 90 19.49 -0.19 -8.14
C ASN A 90 20.77 0.48 -7.63
#